data_AF-A0A1V5F116-F1
#
_entry.id   AF-A0A1V5F116-F1
#
_cell.length_a   1.000
_cell.length_b   1.000
_cell.length_c   1.000
_cell.angle_alpha   90.00
_cell.angle_beta   90.00
_cell.angle_gamma   90.00
#
_symmetry.space_group_name_H-M   'P 1'
#
loop_
_entity.id
_entity.type
_entity.pdbx_description
1 polymer ?
#
loop_
_entity_poly.entity_id
_entity_poly.type
_entity_poly.pdbx_seq_one_letter_code
_entity_poly.pdbx_strand_id
1 'polypeptide(L)'
;MNNPLVKAARLFHPVTDQYHGSRLFTRIAGKSAMTPLMVALLAVESADLAFAVDSIPAIFAITRDPFLVFTSNAFAILGLRSLYFALAAFLDSFRYLKVSLVFILAYIGVKMTLVQHFHIPVLISLGFILGALTAGVLASMIVSRREAAMAKPGQAAGFRDVG
;
A
#
# COMPACT_ATOMS: atom_id res chain seq x y z
N MET A 1 -10.22 -34.51 12.35
CA MET A 1 -10.89 -33.19 12.45
C MET A 1 -11.07 -32.62 11.05
N ASN A 2 -12.27 -32.81 10.50
CA ASN A 2 -12.69 -32.35 9.17
C ASN A 2 -13.03 -30.87 9.28
N ASN A 3 -12.13 -29.97 8.88
CA ASN A 3 -12.39 -28.53 9.00
C ASN A 3 -12.79 -27.93 7.63
N PRO A 4 -14.10 -27.70 7.38
CA PRO A 4 -14.58 -27.09 6.13
C PRO A 4 -14.09 -25.64 5.94
N LEU A 5 -13.63 -24.99 7.01
CA LEU A 5 -13.03 -23.65 6.98
C LEU A 5 -11.72 -23.59 6.20
N VAL A 6 -10.94 -24.68 6.15
CA VAL A 6 -9.68 -24.71 5.40
C VAL A 6 -9.93 -24.91 3.89
N LYS A 7 -11.09 -25.48 3.51
CA LYS A 7 -11.49 -25.63 2.10
C LYS A 7 -12.06 -24.34 1.50
N ALA A 8 -12.77 -23.54 2.29
CA ALA A 8 -13.28 -22.23 1.84
C ALA A 8 -12.15 -21.25 1.49
N ALA A 9 -11.02 -21.33 2.21
CA ALA A 9 -9.85 -20.49 1.98
C ALA A 9 -9.11 -20.75 0.65
N ARG A 10 -9.34 -21.89 -0.01
CA ARG A 10 -8.72 -22.24 -1.31
C ARG A 10 -9.56 -21.87 -2.53
N LEU A 11 -10.78 -21.34 -2.35
CA LEU A 11 -11.75 -21.19 -3.44
C LEU A 11 -11.66 -19.86 -4.20
N PHE A 12 -10.97 -18.83 -3.69
CA PHE A 12 -11.05 -17.49 -4.30
C PHE A 12 -10.11 -17.20 -5.47
N HIS A 13 -9.01 -17.94 -5.66
CA HIS A 13 -8.28 -18.08 -6.93
C HIS A 13 -6.96 -18.85 -6.67
N PRO A 14 -6.48 -19.72 -7.57
CA PRO A 14 -5.06 -20.03 -7.60
C PRO A 14 -4.30 -18.75 -8.01
N VAL A 15 -3.86 -17.98 -7.02
CA VAL A 15 -2.88 -16.91 -7.24
C VAL A 15 -1.57 -17.62 -7.55
N THR A 16 -1.17 -17.58 -8.82
CA THR A 16 0.05 -18.22 -9.26
C THR A 16 1.26 -17.50 -8.68
N ASP A 17 2.15 -18.27 -8.07
CA ASP A 17 3.41 -17.84 -7.40
C ASP A 17 4.51 -17.36 -8.38
N GLN A 18 4.16 -17.10 -9.64
CA GLN A 18 5.13 -16.78 -10.69
C GLN A 18 4.82 -15.44 -11.36
N TYR A 19 5.68 -14.46 -11.07
CA TYR A 19 5.82 -13.18 -11.77
C TYR A 19 6.15 -13.43 -13.25
N HIS A 20 5.15 -13.36 -14.13
CA HIS A 20 5.33 -13.40 -15.59
C HIS A 20 5.02 -12.03 -16.20
N GLY A 21 5.86 -11.03 -15.92
CA GLY A 21 5.91 -9.76 -16.64
C GLY A 21 4.74 -8.79 -16.43
N SER A 22 4.69 -7.75 -17.28
CA SER A 22 3.86 -6.54 -17.17
C SER A 22 2.39 -6.68 -17.60
N ARG A 23 1.84 -7.90 -17.63
CA ARG A 23 0.47 -8.15 -18.11
C ARG A 23 -0.50 -8.29 -16.92
N LEU A 24 -1.60 -7.54 -16.94
CA LEU A 24 -2.65 -7.59 -15.90
C LEU A 24 -3.39 -8.94 -15.88
N PHE A 25 -3.49 -9.58 -17.04
CA PHE A 25 -4.01 -10.93 -17.20
C PHE A 25 -2.94 -11.79 -17.87
N THR A 26 -2.64 -12.94 -17.29
CA THR A 26 -1.79 -13.95 -17.91
C THR A 26 -2.63 -15.17 -18.23
N ARG A 27 -2.32 -15.86 -19.33
CA ARG A 27 -3.02 -17.09 -19.72
C ARG A 27 -2.10 -18.26 -19.39
N ILE A 28 -2.40 -18.98 -18.32
CA ILE A 28 -1.65 -20.17 -17.89
C ILE A 28 -2.54 -21.38 -18.12
N ALA A 29 -2.05 -22.37 -18.88
CA ALA A 29 -2.77 -23.60 -19.20
C ALA A 29 -4.19 -23.37 -19.80
N GLY A 30 -4.32 -22.41 -20.72
CA GLY A 30 -5.57 -22.16 -21.47
C GLY A 30 -6.64 -21.34 -20.72
N LYS A 31 -6.48 -21.08 -19.41
CA LYS A 31 -7.41 -20.27 -18.61
C LYS A 31 -6.84 -18.87 -18.33
N SER A 32 -7.71 -17.86 -18.30
CA SER A 32 -7.34 -16.50 -17.89
C SER A 32 -7.04 -16.50 -16.39
N ALA A 33 -5.84 -16.12 -16.00
CA ALA A 33 -5.40 -16.01 -14.62
C ALA A 33 -5.12 -14.54 -14.28
N MET A 34 -5.65 -14.11 -13.13
CA MET A 34 -5.45 -12.77 -12.59
C MET A 34 -4.03 -12.70 -12.02
N THR A 35 -3.25 -11.72 -12.47
CA THR A 35 -1.88 -11.55 -11.97
C THR A 35 -1.88 -10.91 -10.58
N PRO A 36 -0.81 -11.08 -9.79
CA PRO A 36 -0.62 -10.33 -8.54
C PRO A 36 -0.73 -8.81 -8.73
N LEU A 37 -0.42 -8.30 -9.93
CA LEU A 37 -0.58 -6.89 -10.32
C LEU A 37 -2.04 -6.43 -10.19
N MET A 38 -2.97 -7.22 -10.72
CA MET A 38 -4.39 -6.89 -10.70
C MET A 38 -4.95 -6.96 -9.28
N VAL A 39 -4.49 -7.92 -8.46
CA VAL A 39 -4.90 -8.03 -7.06
C VAL A 39 -4.44 -6.81 -6.25
N ALA A 40 -3.18 -6.40 -6.41
CA ALA A 40 -2.64 -5.23 -5.73
C ALA A 40 -3.33 -3.93 -6.18
N LEU A 41 -3.57 -3.77 -7.49
CA LEU A 41 -4.31 -2.64 -8.06
C LEU A 41 -5.71 -2.55 -7.45
N LEU A 42 -6.47 -3.67 -7.48
CA LEU A 42 -7.82 -3.73 -6.94
C LEU A 42 -7.86 -3.38 -5.45
N ALA A 43 -6.87 -3.83 -4.67
CA ALA A 43 -6.77 -3.54 -3.25
C ALA A 43 -6.53 -2.04 -2.97
N VAL A 44 -5.63 -1.39 -3.72
CA VAL A 44 -5.34 0.05 -3.56
C VAL A 44 -6.53 0.89 -4.00
N GLU A 45 -7.12 0.61 -5.15
CA GLU A 45 -8.35 1.25 -5.64
C GLU A 45 -9.50 1.12 -4.64
N SER A 46 -9.69 -0.07 -4.08
CA SER A 46 -10.74 -0.31 -3.07
C SER A 46 -10.49 0.49 -1.79
N ALA A 47 -9.23 0.61 -1.36
CA ALA A 47 -8.87 1.40 -0.19
C ALA A 47 -9.10 2.90 -0.43
N ASP A 48 -8.72 3.42 -1.60
CA ASP A 48 -8.92 4.83 -1.97
C ASP A 48 -10.41 5.17 -2.05
N LEU A 49 -11.21 4.31 -2.68
CA LEU A 49 -12.67 4.47 -2.72
C LEU A 49 -13.27 4.44 -1.32
N ALA A 50 -12.83 3.54 -0.44
CA ALA A 50 -13.29 3.47 0.94
C ALA A 50 -12.97 4.75 1.74
N PHE A 51 -11.78 5.34 1.53
CA PHE A 51 -11.43 6.65 2.11
C PHE A 51 -12.24 7.80 1.49
N ALA A 52 -12.56 7.71 0.20
CA ALA A 52 -13.38 8.68 -0.51
C ALA A 52 -14.83 8.71 0.02
N VAL A 53 -15.42 7.58 0.41
CA VAL A 53 -16.82 7.53 0.89
C VAL A 53 -17.07 8.46 2.10
N ASP A 54 -16.10 8.59 3.01
CA ASP A 54 -16.23 9.48 4.18
C ASP A 54 -15.75 10.91 3.89
N SER A 55 -14.69 11.06 3.10
CA SER A 55 -14.12 12.37 2.78
C SER A 55 -14.93 13.16 1.74
N ILE A 56 -15.69 12.49 0.86
CA ILE A 56 -16.56 13.14 -0.14
C ILE A 56 -17.69 13.93 0.53
N PRO A 57 -18.51 13.37 1.46
CA PRO A 57 -19.50 14.15 2.21
C PRO A 57 -18.87 15.32 2.98
N ALA A 58 -17.70 15.10 3.59
CA ALA A 58 -16.98 16.12 4.33
C ALA A 58 -16.51 17.28 3.44
N ILE A 59 -16.01 16.99 2.23
CA ILE A 59 -15.61 18.02 1.26
C ILE A 59 -16.83 18.71 0.67
N PHE A 60 -17.89 17.98 0.33
CA PHE A 60 -19.12 18.57 -0.21
C PHE A 60 -19.84 19.50 0.79
N ALA A 61 -19.58 19.35 2.08
CA ALA A 61 -20.01 20.30 3.10
C ALA A 61 -19.33 21.68 2.97
N ILE A 62 -18.16 21.76 2.34
CA ILE A 62 -17.31 22.97 2.25
C ILE A 62 -17.17 23.46 0.79
N THR A 63 -17.22 22.57 -0.20
CA THR A 63 -17.02 22.89 -1.63
C THR A 63 -17.84 21.92 -2.50
N ARG A 64 -18.65 22.45 -3.43
CA ARG A 64 -19.63 21.68 -4.21
C ARG A 64 -19.21 21.22 -5.61
N ASP A 65 -17.93 21.36 -5.98
CA ASP A 65 -17.50 21.04 -7.34
C ASP A 65 -17.27 19.53 -7.55
N PRO A 66 -18.20 18.80 -8.20
CA PRO A 66 -18.06 17.36 -8.40
C PRO A 66 -16.96 17.03 -9.41
N PHE A 67 -16.53 18.01 -10.22
CA PHE A 67 -15.47 17.83 -11.20
C PHE A 67 -14.14 17.51 -10.50
N LEU A 68 -13.83 18.15 -9.37
CA LEU A 68 -12.63 17.87 -8.59
C LEU A 68 -12.60 16.44 -8.06
N VAL A 69 -13.75 15.95 -7.58
CA VAL A 69 -13.86 14.58 -7.05
C VAL A 69 -13.68 13.55 -8.16
N PHE A 70 -14.35 13.73 -9.30
CA PHE A 70 -14.25 12.81 -10.43
C PHE A 70 -12.88 12.83 -11.09
N THR A 71 -12.31 14.00 -11.34
CA THR A 71 -11.01 14.11 -12.00
C THR A 71 -9.87 13.60 -11.13
N SER A 72 -9.91 13.81 -9.81
CA SER A 72 -8.90 13.29 -8.87
C SER A 72 -8.87 11.75 -8.84
N ASN A 73 -10.05 11.11 -8.74
CA ASN A 73 -10.14 9.64 -8.75
C ASN A 73 -9.76 9.06 -10.13
N ALA A 74 -10.16 9.71 -11.23
CA ALA A 74 -9.73 9.31 -12.56
C ALA A 74 -8.21 9.41 -12.72
N PHE A 75 -7.57 10.44 -12.16
CA PHE A 75 -6.11 10.59 -12.15
C PHE A 75 -5.42 9.50 -11.31
N ALA A 76 -6.00 9.11 -10.18
CA ALA A 76 -5.51 8.00 -9.36
C ALA A 76 -5.46 6.71 -10.19
N ILE A 77 -6.58 6.33 -10.83
CA ILE A 77 -6.67 5.15 -11.69
C ILE A 77 -5.64 5.20 -12.84
N LEU A 78 -5.52 6.35 -13.52
CA LEU A 78 -4.61 6.52 -14.66
C LEU A 78 -3.12 6.45 -14.28
N GLY A 79 -2.76 6.90 -13.08
CA GLY A 79 -1.38 6.91 -12.58
C GLY A 79 -0.89 5.59 -11.97
N LEU A 80 -1.78 4.65 -11.63
CA LEU A 80 -1.39 3.45 -10.87
C LEU A 80 -0.46 2.51 -11.60
N ARG A 81 -0.51 2.45 -12.93
CA ARG A 81 0.38 1.57 -13.69
C ARG A 81 1.85 1.94 -13.52
N SER A 82 2.17 3.23 -13.55
CA SER A 82 3.56 3.70 -13.35
C SER A 82 3.95 3.63 -11.88
N LEU A 83 3.03 3.99 -10.98
CA LEU A 83 3.29 3.96 -9.54
C LEU A 83 3.49 2.55 -9.01
N TYR A 84 2.78 1.55 -9.54
CA TYR A 84 2.99 0.15 -9.15
C TYR A 84 4.39 -0.33 -9.49
N PHE A 85 4.91 -0.05 -10.69
CA PHE A 85 6.26 -0.49 -11.06
C PHE A 85 7.32 0.15 -10.16
N ALA A 86 7.13 1.42 -9.81
CA ALA A 86 7.95 2.08 -8.80
C ALA A 86 7.80 1.45 -7.41
N LEU A 87 6.55 1.18 -6.97
CA LEU A 87 6.25 0.55 -5.68
C LEU A 87 6.86 -0.84 -5.57
N ALA A 88 6.82 -1.64 -6.65
CA ALA A 88 7.44 -2.96 -6.72
C ALA A 88 8.96 -2.91 -6.48
N ALA A 89 9.64 -1.86 -6.95
CA ALA A 89 11.07 -1.67 -6.69
C ALA A 89 11.37 -1.27 -5.23
N PHE A 90 10.40 -0.68 -4.53
CA PHE A 90 10.54 -0.19 -3.16
C PHE A 90 9.81 -1.04 -2.12
N LEU A 91 9.11 -2.11 -2.54
CA LEU A 91 8.21 -2.93 -1.72
C LEU A 91 8.91 -3.49 -0.47
N ASP A 92 10.17 -3.89 -0.60
CA ASP A 92 11.00 -4.40 0.50
C ASP A 92 11.33 -3.33 1.56
N SER A 93 11.31 -2.05 1.17
CA SER A 93 11.67 -0.93 2.04
C SER A 93 10.50 -0.38 2.87
N PHE A 94 9.24 -0.78 2.64
CA PHE A 94 8.05 -0.15 3.27
C PHE A 94 7.59 -0.78 4.60
N ARG A 95 8.44 -1.55 5.29
CA ARG A 95 8.04 -2.23 6.53
C ARG A 95 7.52 -1.27 7.61
N TYR A 96 8.18 -0.12 7.79
CA TYR A 96 7.82 0.86 8.82
C TYR A 96 6.72 1.82 8.39
N LEU A 97 6.45 1.95 7.08
CA LEU A 97 5.33 2.76 6.58
C LEU A 97 3.97 2.21 7.04
N LYS A 98 3.83 0.87 7.08
CA LYS A 98 2.63 0.21 7.62
C LYS A 98 2.36 0.60 9.08
N VAL A 99 3.42 0.69 9.89
CA VAL A 99 3.31 1.08 11.30
C VAL A 99 2.85 2.52 11.42
N SER A 100 3.45 3.44 10.67
CA SER A 100 3.02 4.84 10.64
C SER A 100 1.56 5.00 10.21
N LEU A 101 1.12 4.26 9.19
CA LEU A 101 -0.29 4.30 8.75
C LEU A 101 -1.26 3.82 9.83
N VAL A 102 -0.91 2.78 10.59
CA VAL A 102 -1.76 2.31 11.70
C VAL A 102 -1.89 3.39 12.78
N PHE A 103 -0.79 4.06 13.16
CA PHE A 103 -0.82 5.15 14.12
C PHE A 103 -1.63 6.35 13.61
N ILE A 104 -1.46 6.72 12.34
CA ILE A 104 -2.21 7.81 11.71
C ILE A 104 -3.70 7.48 11.70
N LEU A 105 -4.08 6.26 11.31
CA LEU A 105 -5.48 5.85 11.23
C LEU A 105 -6.13 5.78 12.61
N ALA A 106 -5.41 5.30 13.62
CA ALA A 106 -5.87 5.33 15.01
C ALA A 106 -6.06 6.77 15.51
N TYR A 107 -5.10 7.67 15.23
CA TYR A 107 -5.21 9.08 15.57
C TYR A 107 -6.42 9.75 14.89
N ILE A 108 -6.61 9.54 13.59
CA ILE A 108 -7.74 10.08 12.84
C ILE A 108 -9.06 9.52 13.38
N GLY A 109 -9.14 8.21 13.63
CA GLY A 109 -10.33 7.56 14.18
C GLY A 109 -10.73 8.15 15.54
N VAL A 110 -9.77 8.27 16.46
CA VAL A 110 -10.02 8.90 17.77
C VAL A 110 -10.43 10.36 17.61
N LYS A 111 -9.73 11.12 16.76
CA LYS A 111 -10.08 12.52 16.48
C LYS A 111 -11.52 12.64 15.96
N MET A 112 -11.93 11.76 15.04
CA MET A 112 -13.28 11.79 14.46
C MET A 112 -14.36 11.50 15.51
N THR A 113 -14.12 10.62 16.47
CA THR A 113 -15.06 10.42 17.60
C THR A 113 -15.11 11.64 18.52
N LEU A 114 -13.98 12.31 18.74
CA LEU A 114 -13.88 13.46 19.64
C LEU A 114 -14.27 14.80 18.99
N VAL A 115 -14.46 14.85 17.67
CA VAL A 115 -14.69 16.10 16.92
C VAL A 115 -15.92 16.87 17.37
N GLN A 116 -16.95 16.17 17.87
CA GLN A 116 -18.18 16.78 18.38
C GLN A 116 -18.00 17.52 19.71
N HIS A 117 -16.96 17.19 20.48
CA HIS A 117 -16.72 17.74 21.82
C HIS A 117 -15.49 18.65 21.86
N PHE A 118 -14.47 18.38 21.04
CA PHE A 118 -13.22 19.13 20.97
C PHE A 118 -12.87 19.48 19.52
N HIS A 119 -12.90 20.76 19.19
CA HIS A 119 -12.48 21.26 17.88
C HIS A 119 -10.96 21.36 17.83
N ILE A 120 -10.30 20.26 17.44
CA ILE A 120 -8.86 20.29 17.16
C ILE A 120 -8.64 20.98 15.81
N PRO A 121 -7.83 22.08 15.76
CA PRO A 121 -7.54 22.77 14.51
C PRO A 121 -6.97 21.80 13.46
N VAL A 122 -7.49 21.88 12.23
CA VAL A 122 -7.06 21.03 11.11
C VAL A 122 -5.55 21.10 10.90
N LEU A 123 -4.96 22.29 11.10
CA LEU A 123 -3.52 22.53 10.95
C LEU A 123 -2.66 21.67 11.89
N ILE A 124 -3.08 21.46 13.15
CA ILE A 124 -2.34 20.65 14.12
C ILE A 124 -2.41 19.17 13.72
N SER A 125 -3.59 18.71 13.30
CA SER A 125 -3.73 17.34 12.81
C SER A 125 -2.94 17.09 11.53
N LEU A 126 -2.91 18.05 10.62
CA LEU A 126 -2.10 17.97 9.41
C LEU A 126 -0.61 17.87 9.76
N GLY A 127 -0.13 18.69 10.71
CA GLY A 127 1.23 18.62 11.22
C GLY A 127 1.58 17.26 11.84
N PHE A 128 0.67 16.68 12.63
CA PHE A 128 0.87 15.35 13.21
C PHE A 128 0.94 14.26 12.14
N ILE A 129 0.02 14.27 11.17
CA ILE A 129 -0.01 13.29 10.08
C ILE A 129 1.26 13.39 9.24
N LEU A 130 1.66 14.60 8.83
CA LEU A 130 2.90 14.83 8.10
C LEU A 130 4.11 14.39 8.90
N GLY A 131 4.20 14.75 10.18
CA GLY A 131 5.30 14.35 11.06
C GLY A 131 5.40 12.82 11.20
N ALA A 132 4.29 12.13 11.43
CA ALA A 132 4.25 10.68 11.56
C ALA A 132 4.61 9.96 10.24
N LEU A 133 4.19 10.51 9.10
CA LEU A 133 4.53 9.99 7.78
C LEU A 133 6.01 10.21 7.47
N THR A 134 6.52 11.43 7.68
CA THR A 134 7.94 11.76 7.49
C THR A 134 8.83 10.92 8.39
N ALA A 135 8.48 10.77 9.67
CA ALA A 135 9.21 9.91 10.59
C ALA A 135 9.20 8.44 10.13
N GLY A 136 8.06 7.94 9.66
CA GLY A 136 7.93 6.59 9.09
C GLY A 136 8.81 6.37 7.87
N VAL A 137 8.78 7.31 6.93
CA VAL A 137 9.60 7.27 5.71
C VAL A 137 11.09 7.33 6.04
N LEU A 138 11.50 8.26 6.91
CA LEU A 138 12.90 8.38 7.34
C LEU A 138 13.37 7.11 8.07
N ALA A 139 12.58 6.58 8.99
CA ALA A 139 12.89 5.32 9.66
C ALA A 139 13.02 4.16 8.66
N SER A 140 12.10 4.06 7.69
CA SER A 140 12.16 3.07 6.60
C SER A 140 13.45 3.20 5.79
N MET A 141 13.81 4.42 5.37
CA MET A 141 15.01 4.65 4.56
C MET A 141 16.30 4.36 5.32
N ILE A 142 16.38 4.76 6.60
CA ILE A 142 17.57 4.52 7.43
C ILE A 142 17.76 3.02 7.65
N VAL A 143 16.70 2.28 7.96
CA VAL A 143 16.79 0.83 8.19
C VAL A 143 17.12 0.08 6.91
N SER A 144 16.46 0.39 5.78
CA SER A 144 16.82 -0.20 4.47
C SER A 144 18.27 0.03 4.09
N ARG A 145 18.82 1.23 4.35
CA ARG A 145 20.24 1.53 4.10
C ARG A 145 21.17 0.73 5.00
N ARG A 146 20.81 0.53 6.28
CA ARG A 146 21.61 -0.28 7.22
C ARG A 146 21.60 -1.76 6.84
N GLU A 147 20.46 -2.30 6.43
CA GLU A 147 20.36 -3.68 5.95
C GLU A 147 21.17 -3.88 4.65
N ALA A 148 21.13 -2.93 3.72
CA ALA A 148 21.96 -2.97 2.51
C ALA A 148 23.47 -2.88 2.79
N ALA A 149 23.88 -2.07 3.78
CA ALA A 149 25.28 -1.92 4.19
C ALA A 149 25.83 -3.16 4.93
N MET A 150 24.98 -3.91 5.63
CA MET A 150 25.36 -5.16 6.30
C MET A 150 25.40 -6.36 5.34
N ALA A 151 24.90 -6.23 4.11
CA ALA A 151 24.65 -7.35 3.20
C ALA A 151 25.83 -7.82 2.31
N LYS A 152 27.07 -7.28 2.39
CA LYS A 152 28.35 -7.92 1.95
C LYS A 152 29.58 -7.00 2.09
N PRO A 153 30.78 -7.52 2.46
CA PRO A 153 31.55 -8.45 1.60
C PRO A 153 32.23 -9.62 2.36
N GLY A 154 31.78 -10.86 2.09
CA GLY A 154 32.42 -12.08 2.64
C GLY A 154 32.30 -13.34 1.78
N GLN A 155 31.78 -13.25 0.55
CA GLN A 155 31.47 -14.43 -0.29
C GLN A 155 32.22 -14.38 -1.64
N ALA A 156 33.51 -14.05 -1.60
CA ALA A 156 34.41 -14.10 -2.76
C ALA A 156 35.73 -14.88 -2.49
N ALA A 157 35.90 -15.46 -1.30
CA ALA A 157 37.16 -16.12 -0.91
C ALA A 157 37.16 -17.66 -1.04
N GLY A 158 36.05 -18.30 -1.42
CA GLY A 158 35.91 -19.76 -1.36
C GLY A 158 36.05 -20.55 -2.67
N PHE A 159 36.38 -19.91 -3.80
CA PHE A 159 36.40 -20.56 -5.12
C PHE A 159 37.81 -20.71 -5.72
N ARG A 160 38.89 -20.51 -4.94
CA ARG A 160 40.27 -20.60 -5.47
C ARG A 160 41.04 -21.88 -5.09
N ASP A 161 40.46 -22.79 -4.31
CA ASP A 161 41.16 -23.98 -3.79
C ASP A 161 40.57 -25.33 -4.25
N VAL A 162 40.22 -25.46 -5.53
CA VAL A 162 40.06 -26.79 -6.15
C VAL A 162 40.73 -26.77 -7.52
N GLY A 163 42.06 -26.81 -7.49
CA GLY A 163 42.94 -27.15 -8.60
C GLY A 163 43.62 -28.47 -8.33
#